data_AF-A0A2S2NAX4-F1
#
_entry.id   AF-A0A2S2NAX4-F1
#
_cell.length_a   1.000
_cell.length_b   1.000
_cell.length_c   1.000
_cell.angle_alpha   90.00
_cell.angle_beta   90.00
_cell.angle_gamma   90.00
#
_symmetry.space_group_name_H-M   'P 1'
#
loop_
_entity.id
_entity.type
_entity.pdbx_description
1 polymer ?
#
loop_
_entity_poly.entity_id
_entity_poly.type
_entity_poly.pdbx_seq_one_letter_code
_entity_poly.pdbx_strand_id
1 'polypeptide(L)'
;MTEEERFCTLVFDEMKIKNYLEYSKFLDLIEGYEDLGTKGRSNKLAGQALLFMIRGVYSKWKLPFAYFLPSTSVSHKILSELLIEAINKIFDCGFIVLSMVCDQGTNNVSALLKDLNMTKDKPYIEIRGKKVFSIFDVPHLYKNLRNNFIKNNFIYKENETSFQDLKDTYELDKNSGTSRSLLKITNNHMNPGPFQLMSCKLAMQLFSNSMSATMESCILTKQLKSKTAPHTMEMIKDLNNLLDVLNSNSLFNPNPYKCAISQERPQQLQYLLEARNWIEKLKKKITKKRQDTRPPCFDGLIWTINSIMMIYAQQYELGYTYLLTSRFNSDVIENTFSVFRQRGGYNR
;
A
#
# COMPACT_ATOMS: atom_id res chain seq x y z
N MET A 1 -22.22 18.96 -7.62
CA MET A 1 -21.12 18.00 -7.80
C MET A 1 -21.16 17.48 -9.22
N THR A 2 -20.13 17.78 -10.01
CA THR A 2 -19.97 17.23 -11.38
C THR A 2 -19.83 15.70 -11.30
N GLU A 3 -19.96 15.00 -12.43
CA GLU A 3 -19.78 13.55 -12.45
C GLU A 3 -18.35 13.15 -12.04
N GLU A 4 -17.35 13.88 -12.53
CA GLU A 4 -15.93 13.72 -12.18
C GLU A 4 -15.69 13.80 -10.66
N GLU A 5 -16.38 14.72 -9.96
CA GLU A 5 -16.26 14.90 -8.52
C GLU A 5 -16.84 13.73 -7.71
N ARG A 6 -17.71 12.90 -8.31
CA ARG A 6 -18.37 11.75 -7.66
C ARG A 6 -17.50 10.49 -7.67
N PHE A 7 -16.46 10.43 -8.49
CA PHE A 7 -15.54 9.30 -8.49
C PHE A 7 -14.69 9.28 -7.22
N CYS A 8 -14.75 8.16 -6.50
CA CYS A 8 -14.06 8.00 -5.23
C CYS A 8 -13.47 6.60 -5.03
N THR A 9 -12.53 6.51 -4.10
CA THR A 9 -12.04 5.25 -3.53
C THR A 9 -12.59 5.09 -2.12
N LEU A 10 -12.95 3.88 -1.72
CA LEU A 10 -13.24 3.50 -0.34
C LEU A 10 -11.96 2.97 0.31
N VAL A 11 -11.36 3.73 1.22
CA VAL A 11 -10.18 3.33 1.99
C VAL A 11 -10.63 2.87 3.37
N PHE A 12 -10.11 1.75 3.86
CA PHE A 12 -10.42 1.29 5.21
C PHE A 12 -9.19 0.74 5.94
N ASP A 13 -9.17 0.96 7.25
CA ASP A 13 -8.12 0.49 8.15
C ASP A 13 -8.62 0.51 9.61
N GLU A 14 -7.93 -0.22 10.48
CA GLU A 14 -8.22 -0.33 11.91
C GLU A 14 -7.19 0.46 12.73
N MET A 15 -7.64 1.20 13.74
CA MET A 15 -6.75 1.78 14.74
C MET A 15 -7.04 1.23 16.13
N LYS A 16 -5.98 0.93 16.90
CA LYS A 16 -6.13 0.59 18.32
C LYS A 16 -6.63 1.78 19.11
N ILE A 17 -7.63 1.53 19.96
CA ILE A 17 -8.21 2.47 20.94
C ILE A 17 -8.05 1.88 22.34
N LYS A 18 -8.17 2.74 23.36
CA LYS A 18 -8.13 2.30 24.75
C LYS A 18 -9.47 1.67 25.14
N ASN A 19 -9.43 0.48 25.74
CA ASN A 19 -10.61 -0.12 26.36
C ASN A 19 -11.06 0.78 27.52
N TYR A 20 -12.24 1.38 27.39
CA TYR A 20 -12.79 2.29 28.38
C TYR A 20 -14.31 2.31 28.26
N LEU A 21 -15.02 2.28 29.38
CA LEU A 21 -16.47 2.42 29.41
C LEU A 21 -16.85 3.78 29.96
N GLU A 22 -17.80 4.43 29.31
CA GLU A 22 -18.35 5.70 29.74
C GLU A 22 -19.86 5.70 29.54
N TYR A 23 -20.61 6.26 30.49
CA TYR A 23 -22.03 6.45 30.31
C TYR A 23 -22.30 7.79 29.65
N SER A 24 -22.77 7.75 28.40
CA SER A 24 -23.22 8.92 27.66
C SER A 24 -24.65 9.26 28.07
N LYS A 25 -24.79 10.31 28.90
CA LYS A 25 -26.11 10.85 29.30
C LYS A 25 -26.95 11.28 28.10
N PHE A 26 -26.31 11.78 27.04
CA PHE A 26 -26.99 12.25 25.84
C PHE A 26 -27.59 11.12 25.03
N LEU A 27 -26.87 10.01 24.89
CA LEU A 27 -27.32 8.82 24.17
C LEU A 27 -28.11 7.84 25.07
N ASP A 28 -28.19 8.13 26.36
CA ASP A 28 -28.66 7.22 27.42
C ASP A 28 -28.08 5.81 27.26
N LEU A 29 -26.75 5.74 27.14
CA LEU A 29 -26.06 4.53 26.71
C LEU A 29 -24.67 4.41 27.33
N ILE A 30 -24.26 3.18 27.63
CA ILE A 30 -22.85 2.87 27.92
C ILE A 30 -22.06 2.73 26.60
N GLU A 31 -21.13 3.65 26.40
CA GLU A 31 -20.15 3.68 25.32
C GLU A 31 -18.93 2.82 25.68
N GLY A 32 -18.16 2.42 24.66
CA GLY A 32 -16.95 1.61 24.83
C GLY A 32 -17.15 0.10 24.71
N TYR A 33 -18.38 -0.36 24.52
CA TYR A 33 -18.68 -1.72 24.08
C TYR A 33 -18.53 -1.88 22.56
N GLU A 34 -18.36 -3.12 22.14
CA GLU A 34 -18.29 -3.51 20.74
C GLU A 34 -19.57 -3.09 20.01
N ASP A 35 -19.39 -2.37 18.91
CA ASP A 35 -20.47 -1.89 18.06
C ASP A 35 -20.09 -2.05 16.58
N LEU A 36 -20.76 -3.00 15.93
CA LEU A 36 -20.55 -3.32 14.52
C LEU A 36 -21.71 -2.82 13.67
N GLY A 37 -22.41 -1.77 14.13
CA GLY A 37 -23.51 -1.13 13.42
C GLY A 37 -24.67 -2.10 13.18
N THR A 38 -24.99 -2.36 11.92
CA THR A 38 -26.06 -3.30 11.50
C THR A 38 -25.81 -4.74 11.95
N LYS A 39 -24.58 -5.09 12.33
CA LYS A 39 -24.22 -6.40 12.87
C LYS A 39 -24.42 -6.51 14.38
N GLY A 40 -24.89 -5.43 15.01
CA GLY A 40 -25.26 -5.38 16.40
C GLY A 40 -24.11 -5.05 17.34
N ARG A 41 -24.45 -5.06 18.62
CA ARG A 41 -23.56 -4.73 19.73
C ARG A 41 -23.36 -5.94 20.62
N SER A 42 -22.21 -6.04 21.26
CA SER A 42 -21.92 -7.09 22.24
C SER A 42 -21.39 -6.50 23.54
N ASN A 43 -21.38 -7.28 24.61
CA ASN A 43 -20.85 -6.86 25.92
C ASN A 43 -19.30 -6.90 26.00
N LYS A 44 -18.61 -7.10 24.88
CA LYS A 44 -17.15 -7.05 24.81
C LYS A 44 -16.69 -5.60 24.73
N LEU A 45 -15.58 -5.26 25.39
CA LEU A 45 -14.99 -3.93 25.28
C LEU A 45 -14.43 -3.71 23.88
N ALA A 46 -14.74 -2.57 23.27
CA ALA A 46 -14.14 -2.14 22.01
C ALA A 46 -12.65 -1.84 22.24
N GLY A 47 -11.79 -2.47 21.44
CA GLY A 47 -10.34 -2.30 21.49
C GLY A 47 -9.74 -1.74 20.20
N GLN A 48 -10.55 -1.66 19.14
CA GLN A 48 -10.17 -1.06 17.88
C GLN A 48 -11.31 -0.21 17.32
N ALA A 49 -10.96 0.68 16.41
CA ALA A 49 -11.90 1.44 15.59
C ALA A 49 -11.58 1.15 14.12
N LEU A 50 -12.48 0.46 13.42
CA LEU A 50 -12.46 0.29 11.98
C LEU A 50 -13.09 1.53 11.35
N LEU A 51 -12.35 2.22 10.49
CA LEU A 51 -12.85 3.41 9.81
C LEU A 51 -12.94 3.15 8.31
N PHE A 52 -14.06 3.52 7.72
CA PHE A 52 -14.29 3.57 6.27
C PHE A 52 -14.27 5.03 5.85
N MET A 53 -13.36 5.38 4.93
CA MET A 53 -13.19 6.73 4.43
C MET A 53 -13.30 6.74 2.91
N ILE A 54 -14.09 7.64 2.36
CA ILE A 54 -14.12 7.87 0.90
C ILE A 54 -13.22 9.05 0.53
N ARG A 55 -12.54 8.93 -0.61
CA ARG A 55 -11.62 9.94 -1.14
C ARG A 55 -11.88 10.18 -2.61
N GLY A 56 -11.97 11.44 -3.01
CA GLY A 56 -12.13 11.82 -4.42
C GLY A 56 -10.91 11.41 -5.27
N VAL A 57 -11.18 10.87 -6.46
CA VAL A 57 -10.15 10.44 -7.42
C VAL A 57 -9.67 11.62 -8.26
N TYR A 58 -10.61 12.29 -8.92
CA TYR A 58 -10.32 13.45 -9.79
C TYR A 58 -10.50 14.81 -9.09
N SER A 59 -10.98 14.79 -7.84
CA SER A 59 -11.19 16.00 -7.05
C SER A 59 -10.60 15.84 -5.65
N LYS A 60 -10.16 16.95 -5.06
CA LYS A 60 -9.43 16.93 -3.78
C LYS A 60 -10.39 17.05 -2.59
N TRP A 61 -11.00 15.94 -2.22
CA TRP A 61 -11.78 15.83 -0.99
C TRP A 61 -11.61 14.44 -0.35
N LYS A 62 -11.92 14.36 0.94
CA LYS A 62 -11.97 13.12 1.72
C LYS A 62 -13.05 13.24 2.78
N LEU A 63 -13.72 12.14 3.09
CA LEU A 63 -14.82 12.11 4.06
C LEU A 63 -14.81 10.77 4.81
N PRO A 64 -14.72 10.78 6.16
CA PRO A 64 -15.10 9.63 6.98
C PRO A 64 -16.55 9.23 6.67
N PHE A 65 -16.77 8.02 6.19
CA PHE A 65 -18.09 7.57 5.74
C PHE A 65 -18.81 6.74 6.82
N ALA A 66 -18.11 5.77 7.41
CA ALA A 66 -18.64 4.92 8.47
C ALA A 66 -17.52 4.51 9.42
N TYR A 67 -17.86 4.18 10.66
CA TYR A 67 -16.93 3.61 11.61
C TYR A 67 -17.61 2.48 12.40
N PHE A 68 -16.80 1.54 12.87
CA PHE A 68 -17.22 0.42 13.69
C PHE A 68 -16.22 0.24 14.83
N LEU A 69 -16.68 -0.24 15.97
CA LEU A 69 -15.89 -0.38 17.19
C LEU A 69 -15.78 -1.86 17.57
N PRO A 70 -14.96 -2.67 16.88
CA PRO A 70 -14.76 -4.06 17.25
C PRO A 70 -13.97 -4.21 18.56
N SER A 71 -14.22 -5.31 19.27
CA SER A 71 -13.43 -5.68 20.46
C SER A 71 -11.97 -6.02 20.13
N THR A 72 -11.76 -6.63 18.96
CA THR A 72 -10.45 -6.93 18.39
C THR A 72 -10.48 -6.56 16.91
N SER A 73 -9.91 -7.37 16.01
CA SER A 73 -10.06 -7.12 14.57
C SER A 73 -11.35 -7.72 14.04
N VAL A 74 -11.97 -7.06 13.07
CA VAL A 74 -13.20 -7.54 12.45
C VAL A 74 -12.92 -8.84 11.68
N SER A 75 -13.77 -9.86 11.86
CA SER A 75 -13.66 -11.11 11.10
C SER A 75 -13.87 -10.87 9.60
N HIS A 76 -13.21 -11.66 8.75
CA HIS A 76 -13.30 -11.46 7.30
C HIS A 76 -14.74 -11.49 6.75
N LYS A 77 -15.60 -12.37 7.27
CA LYS A 77 -17.01 -12.44 6.89
C LYS A 77 -17.75 -11.15 7.20
N ILE A 78 -17.67 -10.69 8.45
CA ILE A 78 -18.31 -9.43 8.86
C ILE A 78 -17.76 -8.26 8.05
N LEU A 79 -16.45 -8.20 7.84
CA LEU A 79 -15.80 -7.15 7.06
C LEU A 79 -16.33 -7.12 5.62
N SER A 80 -16.45 -8.26 4.94
CA SER A 80 -17.01 -8.32 3.59
C SER A 80 -18.46 -7.83 3.52
N GLU A 81 -19.28 -8.16 4.52
CA GLU A 81 -20.67 -7.72 4.60
C GLU A 81 -20.76 -6.20 4.81
N LEU A 82 -19.94 -5.65 5.73
CA LEU A 82 -19.85 -4.22 5.97
C LEU A 82 -19.34 -3.45 4.74
N LEU A 83 -18.38 -4.00 4.00
CA LEU A 83 -17.88 -3.40 2.75
C LEU A 83 -18.99 -3.31 1.70
N ILE A 84 -19.73 -4.39 1.48
CA ILE A 84 -20.85 -4.41 0.53
C ILE A 84 -21.93 -3.40 0.96
N GLU A 85 -22.27 -3.37 2.25
CA GLU A 85 -23.27 -2.42 2.77
C GLU A 85 -22.82 -0.97 2.57
N ALA A 86 -21.58 -0.65 2.94
CA ALA A 86 -21.02 0.68 2.78
C ALA A 86 -21.00 1.11 1.31
N ILE A 87 -20.56 0.24 0.38
CA ILE A 87 -20.55 0.54 -1.06
C ILE A 87 -21.97 0.81 -1.57
N ASN A 88 -22.95 0.00 -1.18
CA ASN A 88 -24.34 0.23 -1.56
C ASN A 88 -24.86 1.59 -1.06
N LYS A 89 -24.56 1.96 0.19
CA LYS A 89 -24.92 3.26 0.74
C LYS A 89 -24.21 4.42 0.04
N ILE A 90 -22.94 4.25 -0.32
CA ILE A 90 -22.19 5.26 -1.09
C ILE A 90 -22.83 5.45 -2.48
N PHE A 91 -23.28 4.37 -3.12
CA PHE A 91 -24.04 4.44 -4.38
C PHE A 91 -25.39 5.14 -4.21
N ASP A 92 -26.11 4.88 -3.11
CA ASP A 92 -27.37 5.57 -2.80
C ASP A 92 -27.17 7.08 -2.64
N CYS A 93 -26.01 7.51 -2.14
CA CYS A 93 -25.61 8.93 -2.07
C CYS A 93 -25.20 9.53 -3.42
N GLY A 94 -25.19 8.75 -4.51
CA GLY A 94 -24.86 9.21 -5.86
C GLY A 94 -23.36 9.22 -6.20
N PHE A 95 -22.49 8.70 -5.33
CA PHE A 95 -21.06 8.58 -5.62
C PHE A 95 -20.74 7.34 -6.49
N ILE A 96 -19.57 7.33 -7.10
CA ILE A 96 -19.07 6.23 -7.93
C ILE A 96 -17.78 5.69 -7.30
N VAL A 97 -17.88 4.54 -6.64
CA VAL A 97 -16.74 3.86 -6.04
C VAL A 97 -15.96 3.11 -7.11
N LEU A 98 -14.72 3.53 -7.39
CA LEU A 98 -13.83 2.82 -8.31
C LEU A 98 -13.12 1.66 -7.63
N SER A 99 -12.70 1.84 -6.38
CA SER A 99 -11.95 0.80 -5.69
C SER A 99 -12.12 0.84 -4.19
N MET A 100 -11.84 -0.31 -3.56
CA MET A 100 -11.56 -0.44 -2.14
C MET A 100 -10.05 -0.57 -1.90
N VAL A 101 -9.51 0.09 -0.88
CA VAL A 101 -8.07 0.11 -0.57
C VAL A 101 -7.83 -0.34 0.86
N CYS A 102 -6.95 -1.32 1.05
CA CYS A 102 -6.60 -1.85 2.37
C CYS A 102 -5.16 -2.39 2.42
N ASP A 103 -4.66 -2.70 3.61
CA ASP A 103 -3.40 -3.42 3.77
C ASP A 103 -3.54 -4.94 3.48
N GLN A 104 -2.45 -5.69 3.68
CA GLN A 104 -2.45 -7.16 3.55
C GLN A 104 -2.73 -7.90 4.87
N GLY A 105 -3.51 -7.31 5.78
CA GLY A 105 -3.98 -7.99 6.99
C GLY A 105 -4.74 -9.27 6.64
N THR A 106 -4.60 -10.32 7.47
CA THR A 106 -5.16 -11.65 7.17
C THR A 106 -6.68 -11.64 6.97
N ASN A 107 -7.40 -10.82 7.75
CA ASN A 107 -8.85 -10.67 7.60
C ASN A 107 -9.21 -9.90 6.33
N ASN A 108 -8.48 -8.84 6.00
CA ASN A 108 -8.66 -8.06 4.77
C ASN A 108 -8.46 -8.95 3.53
N VAL A 109 -7.34 -9.66 3.48
CA VAL A 109 -7.04 -10.61 2.38
C VAL A 109 -8.09 -11.72 2.30
N SER A 110 -8.53 -12.27 3.43
CA SER A 110 -9.57 -13.31 3.44
C SER A 110 -10.92 -12.79 2.97
N ALA A 111 -11.29 -11.56 3.32
CA ALA A 111 -12.53 -10.93 2.88
C ALA A 111 -12.54 -10.77 1.35
N LEU A 112 -11.44 -10.26 0.78
CA LEU A 112 -11.31 -10.10 -0.67
C LEU A 112 -11.27 -11.45 -1.41
N LEU A 113 -10.46 -12.40 -0.95
CA LEU A 113 -10.25 -13.68 -1.65
C LEU A 113 -11.42 -14.65 -1.47
N LYS A 114 -11.82 -14.90 -0.22
CA LYS A 114 -12.73 -16.01 0.13
C LYS A 114 -14.19 -15.60 0.07
N ASP A 115 -14.51 -14.41 0.57
CA ASP A 115 -15.91 -13.99 0.68
C ASP A 115 -16.36 -13.22 -0.57
N LEU A 116 -15.48 -12.38 -1.13
CA LEU A 116 -15.75 -11.60 -2.34
C LEU A 116 -15.28 -12.27 -3.65
N ASN A 117 -14.66 -13.46 -3.57
CA ASN A 117 -14.20 -14.25 -4.72
C ASN A 117 -13.30 -13.49 -5.71
N MET A 118 -12.50 -12.57 -5.21
CA MET A 118 -11.56 -11.79 -6.03
C MET A 118 -10.26 -12.58 -6.19
N THR A 119 -9.53 -12.34 -7.28
CA THR A 119 -8.20 -12.91 -7.52
C THR A 119 -7.24 -11.86 -8.06
N LYS A 120 -5.94 -12.15 -8.12
CA LYS A 120 -4.97 -11.21 -8.69
C LYS A 120 -5.27 -10.86 -10.15
N ASP A 121 -5.86 -11.77 -10.92
CA ASP A 121 -6.24 -11.56 -12.33
C ASP A 121 -7.66 -10.99 -12.49
N LYS A 122 -8.53 -11.17 -11.48
CA LYS A 122 -9.84 -10.54 -11.38
C LYS A 122 -9.95 -9.78 -10.05
N PRO A 123 -9.26 -8.64 -9.89
CA PRO A 123 -9.20 -7.93 -8.63
C PRO A 123 -10.38 -6.95 -8.49
N TYR A 124 -11.59 -7.40 -8.83
CA TYR A 124 -12.81 -6.61 -8.72
C TYR A 124 -14.03 -7.50 -8.44
N ILE A 125 -15.02 -6.88 -7.83
CA ILE A 125 -16.39 -7.41 -7.74
C ILE A 125 -17.34 -6.50 -8.52
N GLU A 126 -18.51 -7.02 -8.84
CA GLU A 126 -19.55 -6.24 -9.49
C GLU A 126 -20.70 -6.01 -8.52
N ILE A 127 -21.03 -4.74 -8.27
CA ILE A 127 -22.13 -4.32 -7.40
C ILE A 127 -23.01 -3.37 -8.21
N ARG A 128 -24.29 -3.72 -8.38
CA ARG A 128 -25.26 -2.94 -9.17
C ARG A 128 -24.78 -2.62 -10.60
N GLY A 129 -24.16 -3.59 -11.27
CA GLY A 129 -23.63 -3.41 -12.64
C GLY A 129 -22.33 -2.60 -12.72
N LYS A 130 -21.75 -2.19 -11.59
CA LYS A 130 -20.51 -1.41 -11.53
C LYS A 130 -19.39 -2.25 -10.94
N LYS A 131 -18.24 -2.23 -11.62
CA LYS A 131 -17.02 -2.86 -11.10
C LYS A 131 -16.42 -2.02 -9.98
N VAL A 132 -16.20 -2.65 -8.83
CA VAL A 132 -15.45 -2.10 -7.71
C VAL A 132 -14.19 -2.93 -7.54
N PHE A 133 -13.05 -2.32 -7.88
CA PHE A 133 -11.74 -2.95 -7.79
C PHE A 133 -11.25 -3.03 -6.35
N SER A 134 -10.28 -3.87 -6.04
CA SER A 134 -9.53 -3.80 -4.78
C SER A 134 -8.06 -3.57 -5.03
N ILE A 135 -7.44 -2.77 -4.17
CA ILE A 135 -6.04 -2.40 -4.24
C ILE A 135 -5.41 -2.61 -2.87
N PHE A 136 -4.24 -3.23 -2.86
CA PHE A 136 -3.44 -3.31 -1.65
C PHE A 136 -2.58 -2.06 -1.50
N ASP A 137 -2.47 -1.58 -0.28
CA ASP A 137 -1.72 -0.37 0.02
C ASP A 137 -0.24 -0.51 -0.35
N VAL A 138 0.20 0.30 -1.31
CA VAL A 138 1.55 0.24 -1.89
C VAL A 138 2.64 0.51 -0.85
N PRO A 139 2.56 1.55 0.01
CA PRO A 139 3.49 1.72 1.13
C PRO A 139 3.65 0.45 1.99
N HIS A 140 2.54 -0.21 2.35
CA HIS A 140 2.55 -1.47 3.09
C HIS A 140 3.18 -2.64 2.32
N LEU A 141 2.92 -2.76 1.02
CA LEU A 141 3.56 -3.77 0.17
C LEU A 141 5.08 -3.59 0.16
N TYR A 142 5.58 -2.35 0.03
CA TYR A 142 7.02 -2.05 0.05
C TYR A 142 7.65 -2.29 1.43
N LYS A 143 6.92 -1.99 2.52
CA LYS A 143 7.32 -2.37 3.88
C LYS A 143 7.53 -3.88 3.98
N ASN A 144 6.57 -4.67 3.51
CA ASN A 144 6.62 -6.13 3.55
C ASN A 144 7.73 -6.69 2.63
N LEU A 145 7.92 -6.07 1.46
CA LEU A 145 9.01 -6.39 0.54
C LEU A 145 10.38 -6.20 1.22
N ARG A 146 10.62 -5.04 1.81
CA ARG A 146 11.84 -4.72 2.59
C ARG A 146 12.04 -5.70 3.74
N ASN A 147 10.99 -6.01 4.50
CA ASN A 147 11.08 -6.94 5.64
C ASN A 147 11.44 -8.37 5.20
N ASN A 148 10.95 -8.80 4.03
CA ASN A 148 11.33 -10.09 3.45
C ASN A 148 12.77 -10.09 2.91
N PHE A 149 13.19 -8.99 2.27
CA PHE A 149 14.52 -8.85 1.69
C PHE A 149 15.63 -8.80 2.74
N ILE A 150 15.40 -8.12 3.88
CA ILE A 150 16.30 -8.13 5.03
C ILE A 150 16.59 -9.57 5.50
N LYS A 151 15.56 -10.41 5.51
CA LYS A 151 15.65 -11.77 6.07
C LYS A 151 16.15 -12.78 5.04
N ASN A 152 15.98 -12.51 3.74
CA ASN A 152 16.21 -13.50 2.68
C ASN A 152 16.55 -12.80 1.37
N ASN A 153 17.48 -13.39 0.62
CA ASN A 153 17.78 -12.99 -0.74
C ASN A 153 16.62 -13.30 -1.68
N PHE A 154 16.52 -12.54 -2.76
CA PHE A 154 15.54 -12.78 -3.82
C PHE A 154 16.23 -13.30 -5.08
N ILE A 155 15.46 -13.99 -5.91
CA ILE A 155 15.81 -14.34 -7.28
C ILE A 155 15.04 -13.40 -8.19
N TYR A 156 15.74 -12.43 -8.75
CA TYR A 156 15.25 -11.37 -9.63
C TYR A 156 15.82 -11.57 -11.03
N LYS A 157 14.95 -11.68 -12.04
CA LYS A 157 15.35 -11.96 -13.44
C LYS A 157 16.42 -13.08 -13.50
N GLU A 158 16.12 -14.20 -12.85
CA GLU A 158 16.98 -15.40 -12.75
C GLU A 158 18.29 -15.24 -11.96
N ASN A 159 18.57 -14.05 -11.46
CA ASN A 159 19.79 -13.73 -10.72
C ASN A 159 19.51 -13.50 -9.23
N GLU A 160 20.47 -13.84 -8.38
CA GLU A 160 20.36 -13.58 -6.95
C GLU A 160 20.60 -12.11 -6.62
N THR A 161 19.77 -11.56 -5.74
CA THR A 161 19.93 -10.23 -5.14
C THR A 161 20.04 -10.34 -3.63
N SER A 162 20.83 -9.45 -3.03
CA SER A 162 21.18 -9.54 -1.61
C SER A 162 20.98 -8.21 -0.90
N PHE A 163 20.32 -8.25 0.26
CA PHE A 163 20.22 -7.07 1.12
C PHE A 163 21.60 -6.64 1.64
N GLN A 164 22.58 -7.55 1.69
CA GLN A 164 23.94 -7.21 2.08
C GLN A 164 24.57 -6.19 1.13
N ASP A 165 24.24 -6.23 -0.16
CA ASP A 165 24.78 -5.27 -1.14
C ASP A 165 24.35 -3.83 -0.79
N LEU A 166 23.14 -3.64 -0.23
CA LEU A 166 22.66 -2.32 0.23
C LEU A 166 23.40 -1.87 1.49
N LYS A 167 23.69 -2.80 2.41
CA LYS A 167 24.48 -2.51 3.62
C LYS A 167 25.90 -2.08 3.26
N ASP A 168 26.54 -2.84 2.39
CA ASP A 168 27.92 -2.58 1.96
C ASP A 168 28.00 -1.25 1.21
N THR A 169 27.04 -0.98 0.31
CA THR A 169 26.94 0.33 -0.39
C THR A 169 26.77 1.48 0.60
N TYR A 170 25.92 1.33 1.62
CA TYR A 170 25.73 2.36 2.61
C TYR A 170 26.96 2.60 3.47
N GLU A 171 27.70 1.57 3.89
CA GLU A 171 28.94 1.76 4.63
C GLU A 171 30.05 2.37 3.76
N LEU A 172 30.13 2.03 2.47
CA LEU A 172 31.04 2.70 1.52
C LEU A 172 30.70 4.19 1.37
N ASP A 173 29.43 4.53 1.15
CA ASP A 173 28.98 5.93 1.04
C ASP A 173 29.23 6.70 2.33
N LYS A 174 28.89 6.12 3.48
CA LYS A 174 29.03 6.74 4.79
C LYS A 174 30.48 7.04 5.17
N ASN A 175 31.42 6.19 4.76
CA ASN A 175 32.85 6.35 5.01
C ASN A 175 33.59 7.07 3.86
N SER A 176 32.87 7.55 2.84
CA SER A 176 33.46 8.32 1.75
C SER A 176 34.09 9.62 2.26
N GLY A 177 35.36 9.87 1.90
CA GLY A 177 36.11 11.05 2.30
C GLY A 177 35.77 12.33 1.53
N THR A 178 34.87 12.27 0.53
CA THR A 178 34.49 13.41 -0.30
C THR A 178 33.07 13.89 0.01
N SER A 179 32.07 13.18 -0.48
CA SER A 179 30.66 13.53 -0.36
C SER A 179 29.78 12.28 -0.26
N ARG A 180 28.69 12.40 0.50
CA ARG A 180 27.69 11.36 0.68
C ARG A 180 26.52 11.55 -0.28
N SER A 181 26.16 10.50 -1.00
CA SER A 181 25.01 10.45 -1.90
C SER A 181 23.74 10.01 -1.18
N LEU A 182 23.86 9.16 -0.15
CA LEU A 182 22.73 8.58 0.57
C LEU A 182 22.26 9.44 1.76
N LEU A 183 21.95 10.71 1.52
CA LEU A 183 21.62 11.70 2.57
C LEU A 183 20.40 11.33 3.43
N LYS A 184 19.43 10.60 2.87
CA LYS A 184 18.21 10.18 3.57
C LYS A 184 18.35 8.83 4.27
N ILE A 185 19.39 8.07 3.94
CA ILE A 185 19.60 6.72 4.45
C ILE A 185 20.45 6.80 5.71
N THR A 186 20.08 6.00 6.69
CA THR A 186 20.67 5.97 8.02
C THR A 186 20.83 4.54 8.50
N ASN A 187 21.51 4.33 9.62
CA ASN A 187 21.65 3.01 10.24
C ASN A 187 20.28 2.34 10.50
N ASN A 188 19.23 3.13 10.75
CA ASN A 188 17.87 2.64 10.95
C ASN A 188 17.25 1.98 9.70
N HIS A 189 17.78 2.25 8.50
CA HIS A 189 17.35 1.59 7.27
C HIS A 189 17.99 0.21 7.13
N MET A 190 19.27 0.11 7.48
CA MET A 190 20.08 -1.10 7.32
C MET A 190 19.88 -2.09 8.46
N ASN A 191 19.68 -1.58 9.67
CA ASN A 191 19.48 -2.38 10.88
C ASN A 191 18.22 -1.88 11.63
N PRO A 192 17.02 -2.04 11.04
CA PRO A 192 15.78 -1.56 11.65
C PRO A 192 15.41 -2.38 12.89
N GLY A 193 15.09 -1.69 13.99
CA GLY A 193 14.42 -2.30 15.14
C GLY A 193 12.92 -2.53 14.90
N PRO A 194 12.17 -3.06 15.89
CA PRO A 194 10.76 -3.38 15.75
C PRO A 194 9.89 -2.22 15.26
N PHE A 195 10.11 -1.00 15.77
CA PHE A 195 9.37 0.18 15.32
C PHE A 195 9.76 0.61 13.90
N GLN A 196 11.04 0.54 13.55
CA GLN A 196 11.53 0.92 12.22
C GLN A 196 11.06 -0.06 11.13
N LEU A 197 10.89 -1.35 11.46
CA LEU A 197 10.31 -2.36 10.57
C LEU A 197 8.85 -2.06 10.20
N MET A 198 8.13 -1.31 11.04
CA MET A 198 6.75 -0.86 10.78
C MET A 198 6.68 0.38 9.89
N SER A 199 7.78 1.13 9.73
CA SER A 199 7.78 2.36 8.95
C SER A 199 7.81 2.09 7.45
N CYS A 200 6.73 2.46 6.74
CA CYS A 200 6.67 2.44 5.28
C CYS A 200 7.62 3.48 4.65
N LYS A 201 7.79 4.65 5.29
CA LYS A 201 8.74 5.68 4.85
C LYS A 201 10.17 5.15 4.72
N LEU A 202 10.67 4.46 5.74
CA LEU A 202 12.03 3.89 5.71
C LEU A 202 12.17 2.82 4.63
N ALA A 203 11.11 2.04 4.37
CA ALA A 203 11.12 1.04 3.30
C ALA A 203 11.21 1.69 1.92
N MET A 204 10.35 2.68 1.65
CA MET A 204 10.32 3.39 0.36
C MET A 204 11.62 4.16 0.08
N GLN A 205 12.23 4.77 1.11
CA GLN A 205 13.53 5.45 0.96
C GLN A 205 14.65 4.50 0.56
N LEU A 206 14.59 3.23 1.01
CA LEU A 206 15.55 2.21 0.64
C LEU A 206 15.48 1.86 -0.86
N PHE A 207 14.26 1.70 -1.38
CA PHE A 207 13.99 1.41 -2.79
C PHE A 207 13.95 2.70 -3.62
N SER A 208 15.06 3.44 -3.62
CA SER A 208 15.16 4.75 -4.26
C SER A 208 16.18 4.80 -5.39
N ASN A 209 15.98 5.74 -6.31
CA ASN A 209 16.93 6.03 -7.38
C ASN A 209 18.32 6.40 -6.84
N SER A 210 18.39 7.15 -5.73
CA SER A 210 19.66 7.47 -5.08
C SER A 210 20.40 6.25 -4.57
N MET A 211 19.70 5.24 -4.05
CA MET A 211 20.31 3.97 -3.65
C MET A 211 20.90 3.27 -4.88
N SER A 212 20.11 3.07 -5.93
CA SER A 212 20.59 2.45 -7.16
C SER A 212 21.78 3.16 -7.77
N ALA A 213 21.74 4.50 -7.90
CA ALA A 213 22.85 5.26 -8.50
C ALA A 213 24.14 5.21 -7.66
N THR A 214 24.00 5.13 -6.33
CA THR A 214 25.16 4.95 -5.43
C THR A 214 25.74 3.55 -5.59
N MET A 215 24.89 2.51 -5.67
CA MET A 215 25.34 1.14 -5.96
C MET A 215 26.10 1.08 -7.29
N GLU A 216 25.54 1.68 -8.35
CA GLU A 216 26.16 1.76 -9.67
C GLU A 216 27.57 2.37 -9.61
N SER A 217 27.71 3.50 -8.91
CA SER A 217 28.99 4.17 -8.71
C SER A 217 30.00 3.28 -7.96
N CYS A 218 29.58 2.61 -6.88
CA CYS A 218 30.43 1.69 -6.13
C CYS A 218 30.84 0.44 -6.93
N ILE A 219 29.98 -0.04 -7.84
CA ILE A 219 30.29 -1.17 -8.73
C ILE A 219 31.32 -0.73 -9.79
N LEU A 220 31.09 0.40 -10.47
CA LEU A 220 31.97 0.91 -11.52
C LEU A 220 33.38 1.25 -10.99
N THR A 221 33.45 1.80 -9.78
CA THR A 221 34.73 2.08 -9.09
C THR A 221 35.38 0.83 -8.48
N LYS A 222 34.75 -0.35 -8.61
CA LYS A 222 35.20 -1.63 -8.06
C LYS A 222 35.34 -1.67 -6.54
N GLN A 223 34.66 -0.75 -5.83
CA GLN A 223 34.60 -0.73 -4.37
C GLN A 223 33.63 -1.81 -3.86
N LEU A 224 32.50 -2.00 -4.54
CA LEU A 224 31.55 -3.07 -4.26
C LEU A 224 31.81 -4.26 -5.19
N LYS A 225 32.42 -5.33 -4.66
CA LYS A 225 32.88 -6.51 -5.43
C LYS A 225 31.93 -7.72 -5.37
N SER A 226 30.69 -7.51 -4.94
CA SER A 226 29.71 -8.57 -4.82
C SER A 226 29.17 -9.02 -6.19
N LYS A 227 29.05 -10.33 -6.39
CA LYS A 227 28.47 -10.90 -7.63
C LYS A 227 26.99 -10.57 -7.77
N THR A 228 26.28 -10.34 -6.67
CA THR A 228 24.84 -10.02 -6.67
C THR A 228 24.59 -8.52 -6.82
N ALA A 229 25.59 -7.67 -6.59
CA ALA A 229 25.41 -6.22 -6.56
C ALA A 229 24.83 -5.61 -7.84
N PRO A 230 25.24 -5.99 -9.08
CA PRO A 230 24.63 -5.47 -10.30
C PRO A 230 23.13 -5.78 -10.40
N HIS A 231 22.74 -7.00 -10.04
CA HIS A 231 21.34 -7.44 -10.08
C HIS A 231 20.52 -6.81 -8.95
N THR A 232 21.12 -6.64 -7.78
CA THR A 232 20.49 -5.91 -6.68
C THR A 232 20.25 -4.46 -7.07
N MET A 233 21.25 -3.78 -7.65
CA MET A 233 21.11 -2.41 -8.17
C MET A 233 19.95 -2.30 -9.17
N GLU A 234 19.90 -3.17 -10.18
CA GLU A 234 18.82 -3.20 -11.17
C GLU A 234 17.44 -3.40 -10.51
N MET A 235 17.33 -4.36 -9.58
CA MET A 235 16.09 -4.60 -8.83
C MET A 235 15.66 -3.36 -8.02
N ILE A 236 16.60 -2.66 -7.36
CA ILE A 236 16.30 -1.44 -6.62
C ILE A 236 15.82 -0.33 -7.55
N LYS A 237 16.42 -0.19 -8.74
CA LYS A 237 15.98 0.76 -9.77
C LYS A 237 14.57 0.46 -10.25
N ASP A 238 14.27 -0.81 -10.52
CA ASP A 238 12.96 -1.22 -10.98
C ASP A 238 11.89 -1.05 -9.90
N LEU A 239 12.21 -1.37 -8.64
CA LEU A 239 11.32 -1.07 -7.53
C LEU A 239 11.10 0.43 -7.31
N ASN A 240 12.12 1.28 -7.51
CA ASN A 240 11.92 2.73 -7.46
C ASN A 240 10.94 3.20 -8.54
N ASN A 241 11.15 2.77 -9.79
CA ASN A 241 10.31 3.20 -10.90
C ASN A 241 8.86 2.72 -10.71
N LEU A 242 8.67 1.49 -10.22
CA LEU A 242 7.36 0.94 -9.91
C LEU A 242 6.66 1.74 -8.80
N LEU A 243 7.39 2.08 -7.74
CA LEU A 243 6.85 2.91 -6.65
C LEU A 243 6.44 4.29 -7.15
N ASP A 244 7.25 4.92 -8.00
CA ASP A 244 6.95 6.21 -8.60
C ASP A 244 5.65 6.15 -9.42
N VAL A 245 5.46 5.09 -10.24
CA VAL A 245 4.24 4.90 -11.05
C VAL A 245 3.02 4.63 -10.18
N LEU A 246 3.15 3.81 -9.13
CA LEU A 246 2.06 3.46 -8.23
C LEU A 246 1.76 4.54 -7.17
N ASN A 247 2.51 5.64 -7.15
CA ASN A 247 2.31 6.76 -6.23
C ASN A 247 2.42 8.13 -6.92
N SER A 248 1.98 8.22 -8.17
CA SER A 248 2.03 9.45 -8.96
C SER A 248 0.96 10.46 -8.50
N ASN A 249 1.38 11.71 -8.31
CA ASN A 249 0.54 12.77 -7.75
C ASN A 249 0.52 14.06 -8.58
N SER A 250 1.17 14.06 -9.75
CA SER A 250 1.23 15.19 -10.67
C SER A 250 0.94 14.73 -12.09
N LEU A 251 0.33 15.60 -12.91
CA LEU A 251 0.19 15.35 -14.34
C LEU A 251 1.54 15.47 -15.08
N PHE A 252 2.42 16.33 -14.58
CA PHE A 252 3.71 16.64 -15.18
C PHE A 252 4.82 16.58 -14.13
N ASN A 253 5.91 15.88 -14.44
CA ASN A 253 7.09 15.75 -13.61
C ASN A 253 8.30 15.50 -14.53
N PRO A 254 9.50 16.01 -14.18
CA PRO A 254 10.73 15.68 -14.92
C PRO A 254 11.03 14.18 -14.95
N ASN A 255 10.61 13.43 -13.93
CA ASN A 255 10.63 11.97 -13.95
C ASN A 255 9.29 11.46 -14.51
N PRO A 256 9.27 10.84 -15.71
CA PRO A 256 8.03 10.34 -16.33
C PRO A 256 7.26 9.38 -15.42
N TYR A 257 7.96 8.52 -14.65
CA TYR A 257 7.32 7.56 -13.76
C TYR A 257 6.51 8.22 -12.63
N LYS A 258 6.76 9.49 -12.30
CA LYS A 258 5.98 10.25 -11.30
C LYS A 258 4.78 11.01 -11.87
N CYS A 259 4.60 10.98 -13.19
CA CYS A 259 3.42 11.56 -13.83
C CYS A 259 2.22 10.61 -13.72
N ALA A 260 1.02 11.17 -13.82
CA ALA A 260 -0.20 10.41 -14.00
C ALA A 260 -0.08 9.44 -15.18
N ILE A 261 -0.75 8.28 -15.08
CA ILE A 261 -0.91 7.38 -16.23
C ILE A 261 -1.79 8.10 -17.25
N SER A 262 -1.36 8.21 -18.50
CA SER A 262 -2.13 8.86 -19.59
C SER A 262 -1.77 8.27 -20.95
N GLN A 263 -2.59 8.51 -21.97
CA GLN A 263 -2.28 8.06 -23.34
C GLN A 263 -1.08 8.79 -23.95
N GLU A 264 -0.92 10.08 -23.64
CA GLU A 264 0.22 10.89 -24.08
C GLU A 264 1.54 10.38 -23.52
N ARG A 265 1.50 9.61 -22.43
CA ARG A 265 2.66 9.02 -21.76
C ARG A 265 2.40 7.53 -21.52
N PRO A 266 2.57 6.69 -22.55
CA PRO A 266 2.31 5.25 -22.42
C PRO A 266 3.38 4.54 -21.59
N GLN A 267 4.51 5.20 -21.30
CA GLN A 267 5.67 4.63 -20.61
C GLN A 267 5.32 4.05 -19.24
N GLN A 268 4.42 4.68 -18.49
CA GLN A 268 3.97 4.22 -17.18
C GLN A 268 3.16 2.91 -17.32
N LEU A 269 2.26 2.85 -18.30
CA LEU A 269 1.45 1.66 -18.55
C LEU A 269 2.30 0.50 -19.07
N GLN A 270 3.24 0.78 -19.98
CA GLN A 270 4.22 -0.19 -20.45
C GLN A 270 5.08 -0.69 -19.28
N TYR A 271 5.51 0.20 -18.40
CA TYR A 271 6.30 -0.18 -17.23
C TYR A 271 5.50 -1.03 -16.24
N LEU A 272 4.21 -0.77 -16.04
CA LEU A 272 3.34 -1.63 -15.23
C LEU A 272 3.25 -3.05 -15.80
N LEU A 273 3.15 -3.21 -17.12
CA LEU A 273 3.17 -4.51 -17.79
C LEU A 273 4.50 -5.24 -17.60
N GLU A 274 5.62 -4.54 -17.79
CA GLU A 274 6.96 -5.07 -17.54
C GLU A 274 7.13 -5.48 -16.07
N ALA A 275 6.68 -4.63 -15.15
CA ALA A 275 6.69 -4.87 -13.71
C ALA A 275 5.92 -6.11 -13.31
N ARG A 276 4.68 -6.25 -13.79
CA ARG A 276 3.86 -7.44 -13.59
C ARG A 276 4.63 -8.71 -13.99
N ASN A 277 5.27 -8.70 -15.16
CA ASN A 277 5.96 -9.87 -15.71
C ASN A 277 7.15 -10.31 -14.85
N TRP A 278 7.98 -9.39 -14.37
CA TRP A 278 9.12 -9.77 -13.54
C TRP A 278 8.72 -10.06 -12.08
N ILE A 279 7.67 -9.44 -11.54
CA ILE A 279 7.16 -9.75 -10.19
C ILE A 279 6.54 -11.15 -10.15
N GLU A 280 5.86 -11.58 -11.21
CA GLU A 280 5.35 -12.95 -11.34
C GLU A 280 6.48 -13.98 -11.20
N LYS A 281 7.66 -13.67 -11.76
CA LYS A 281 8.86 -14.51 -11.71
C LYS A 281 9.72 -14.29 -10.46
N LEU A 282 9.49 -13.22 -9.70
CA LEU A 282 10.26 -12.89 -8.50
C LEU A 282 10.07 -13.99 -7.46
N LYS A 283 11.17 -14.55 -6.95
CA LYS A 283 11.14 -15.61 -5.94
C LYS A 283 12.01 -15.25 -4.77
N LYS A 284 11.71 -15.86 -3.64
CA LYS A 284 12.63 -15.88 -2.51
C LYS A 284 13.66 -16.98 -2.74
N LYS A 285 14.94 -16.76 -2.40
CA LYS A 285 15.96 -17.80 -2.51
C LYS A 285 15.70 -18.91 -1.48
N ILE A 286 15.61 -20.15 -1.97
CA ILE A 286 15.43 -21.35 -1.13
C ILE A 286 16.63 -21.50 -0.20
N THR A 287 16.36 -21.71 1.08
CA THR A 287 17.36 -22.20 2.04
C THR A 287 16.94 -23.60 2.49
N LYS A 288 17.91 -24.53 2.61
CA LYS A 288 17.72 -25.98 2.87
C LYS A 288 16.84 -26.36 4.09
N LYS A 289 16.34 -25.41 4.87
CA LYS A 289 15.56 -25.62 6.11
C LYS A 289 14.13 -25.07 6.08
N ARG A 290 13.62 -24.49 4.99
CA ARG A 290 12.24 -23.96 4.93
C ARG A 290 11.55 -24.28 3.62
N GLN A 291 10.26 -24.60 3.72
CA GLN A 291 9.36 -24.74 2.60
C GLN A 291 9.25 -23.38 1.87
N ASP A 292 9.28 -23.43 0.55
CA ASP A 292 9.42 -22.28 -0.32
C ASP A 292 8.08 -21.53 -0.41
N THR A 293 7.92 -20.48 0.38
CA THR A 293 6.69 -19.68 0.36
C THR A 293 6.94 -18.37 -0.36
N ARG A 294 6.18 -18.16 -1.45
CA ARG A 294 6.09 -16.86 -2.13
C ARG A 294 5.54 -15.83 -1.15
N PRO A 295 6.28 -14.73 -0.86
CA PRO A 295 5.78 -13.69 0.02
C PRO A 295 4.45 -13.10 -0.49
N PRO A 296 3.41 -12.95 0.35
CA PRO A 296 2.12 -12.40 -0.08
C PRO A 296 2.21 -11.01 -0.71
N CYS A 297 3.22 -10.21 -0.37
CA CYS A 297 3.42 -8.90 -0.97
C CYS A 297 3.79 -8.95 -2.46
N PHE A 298 4.33 -10.06 -2.96
CA PHE A 298 4.63 -10.21 -4.38
C PHE A 298 3.31 -10.31 -5.18
N ASP A 299 2.40 -11.17 -4.74
CA ASP A 299 1.07 -11.28 -5.35
C ASP A 299 0.22 -10.03 -5.10
N GLY A 300 0.40 -9.36 -3.95
CA GLY A 300 -0.22 -8.07 -3.68
C GLY A 300 0.20 -6.95 -4.64
N LEU A 301 1.46 -6.95 -5.08
CA LEU A 301 1.93 -6.01 -6.12
C LEU A 301 1.30 -6.33 -7.47
N ILE A 302 1.25 -7.60 -7.90
CA ILE A 302 0.58 -8.00 -9.15
C ILE A 302 -0.90 -7.63 -9.14
N TRP A 303 -1.58 -7.91 -8.03
CA TRP A 303 -2.98 -7.54 -7.82
C TRP A 303 -3.19 -6.03 -8.00
N THR A 304 -2.36 -5.23 -7.33
CA THR A 304 -2.44 -3.77 -7.37
C THR A 304 -2.15 -3.23 -8.78
N ILE A 305 -1.15 -3.78 -9.47
CA ILE A 305 -0.84 -3.43 -10.85
C ILE A 305 -2.03 -3.71 -11.77
N ASN A 306 -2.59 -4.92 -11.69
CA ASN A 306 -3.75 -5.31 -12.50
C ASN A 306 -4.95 -4.40 -12.22
N SER A 307 -5.26 -4.12 -10.95
CA SER A 307 -6.34 -3.19 -10.59
C SER A 307 -6.13 -1.81 -11.18
N ILE A 308 -4.95 -1.21 -11.02
CA ILE A 308 -4.66 0.14 -11.55
C ILE A 308 -4.79 0.17 -13.07
N MET A 309 -4.27 -0.84 -13.77
CA MET A 309 -4.38 -0.94 -15.23
C MET A 309 -5.83 -1.07 -15.69
N MET A 310 -6.63 -1.91 -15.02
CA MET A 310 -8.04 -2.12 -15.37
C MET A 310 -8.91 -0.90 -15.04
N ILE A 311 -8.64 -0.22 -13.91
CA ILE A 311 -9.27 1.06 -13.57
C ILE A 311 -8.95 2.07 -14.66
N TYR A 312 -7.67 2.24 -15.02
CA TYR A 312 -7.28 3.19 -16.07
C TYR A 312 -7.98 2.90 -17.39
N ALA A 313 -8.03 1.64 -17.83
CA ALA A 313 -8.76 1.26 -19.05
C ALA A 313 -10.26 1.63 -18.97
N GLN A 314 -10.94 1.31 -17.86
CA GLN A 314 -12.35 1.67 -17.66
C GLN A 314 -12.57 3.18 -17.63
N GLN A 315 -11.67 3.94 -17.01
CA GLN A 315 -11.77 5.39 -16.94
C GLN A 315 -11.50 6.04 -18.31
N TYR A 316 -10.57 5.47 -19.07
CA TYR A 316 -10.27 5.92 -20.42
C TYR A 316 -11.47 5.75 -21.36
N GLU A 317 -12.17 4.61 -21.28
CA GLU A 317 -13.41 4.36 -22.04
C GLU A 317 -14.52 5.38 -21.70
N LEU A 318 -14.52 5.94 -20.49
CA LEU A 318 -15.45 6.99 -20.06
C LEU A 318 -14.99 8.41 -20.45
N GLY A 319 -13.87 8.55 -21.16
CA GLY A 319 -13.34 9.83 -21.63
C GLY A 319 -12.34 10.53 -20.69
N TYR A 320 -11.92 9.88 -19.60
CA TYR A 320 -10.90 10.44 -18.70
C TYR A 320 -9.49 10.18 -19.28
N THR A 321 -8.69 11.24 -19.39
CA THR A 321 -7.38 11.17 -20.08
C THR A 321 -6.21 10.78 -19.18
N TYR A 322 -6.40 10.79 -17.86
CA TYR A 322 -5.33 10.52 -16.90
C TYR A 322 -5.82 9.80 -15.64
N LEU A 323 -4.90 9.15 -14.92
CA LEU A 323 -5.15 8.58 -13.59
C LEU A 323 -3.99 8.87 -12.63
N LEU A 324 -4.30 9.49 -11.49
CA LEU A 324 -3.35 9.73 -10.40
C LEU A 324 -3.36 8.56 -9.42
N THR A 325 -2.30 7.77 -9.41
CA THR A 325 -2.24 6.53 -8.62
C THR A 325 -2.08 6.79 -7.12
N SER A 326 -1.55 7.95 -6.70
CA SER A 326 -1.50 8.40 -5.30
C SER A 326 -2.88 8.57 -4.63
N ARG A 327 -3.98 8.45 -5.40
CA ARG A 327 -5.36 8.43 -4.90
C ARG A 327 -5.80 7.05 -4.41
N PHE A 328 -5.05 6.00 -4.75
CA PHE A 328 -5.36 4.60 -4.49
C PHE A 328 -4.45 3.99 -3.41
N ASN A 329 -4.23 4.75 -2.33
CA ASN A 329 -3.43 4.35 -1.18
C ASN A 329 -4.14 4.70 0.14
N SER A 330 -3.65 4.11 1.23
CA SER A 330 -4.22 4.27 2.57
C SER A 330 -3.68 5.47 3.35
N ASP A 331 -2.71 6.22 2.82
CA ASP A 331 -2.13 7.41 3.47
C ASP A 331 -3.21 8.38 4.01
N VAL A 332 -4.33 8.50 3.30
CA VAL A 332 -5.43 9.40 3.69
C VAL A 332 -6.05 9.03 5.05
N ILE A 333 -6.14 7.74 5.36
CA ILE A 333 -6.75 7.23 6.59
C ILE A 333 -5.74 7.24 7.73
N GLU A 334 -4.49 6.84 7.47
CA GLU A 334 -3.40 6.90 8.45
C GLU A 334 -3.14 8.34 8.94
N ASN A 335 -3.16 9.30 8.02
CA ASN A 335 -3.05 10.72 8.36
C ASN A 335 -4.23 11.18 9.23
N THR A 336 -5.43 10.64 8.98
CA THR A 336 -6.61 10.98 9.78
C THR A 336 -6.52 10.38 11.18
N PHE A 337 -6.07 9.13 11.33
CA PHE A 337 -5.77 8.54 12.63
C PHE A 337 -4.71 9.32 13.40
N SER A 338 -3.67 9.80 12.70
CA SER A 338 -2.63 10.65 13.30
C SER A 338 -3.23 11.95 13.85
N VAL A 339 -4.14 12.59 13.13
CA VAL A 339 -4.87 13.78 13.61
C VAL A 339 -5.73 13.44 14.83
N PHE A 340 -6.44 12.31 14.82
CA PHE A 340 -7.23 11.88 15.98
C PHE A 340 -6.36 11.67 17.23
N ARG A 341 -5.21 10.99 17.10
CA ARG A 341 -4.26 10.78 18.21
C ARG A 341 -3.59 12.06 18.72
N GLN A 342 -3.50 13.10 17.89
CA GLN A 342 -2.94 14.39 18.30
C GLN A 342 -3.94 15.24 19.08
N ARG A 343 -5.24 14.99 18.94
CA ARG A 343 -6.26 15.66 19.74
C ARG A 343 -6.21 15.15 21.18
N GLY A 344 -6.37 16.05 22.15
CA GLY A 344 -6.33 15.69 23.58
C GLY A 344 -4.94 15.64 24.21
N GLY A 345 -3.89 16.12 23.52
CA GLY A 345 -2.56 16.33 24.10
C GLY A 345 -1.85 15.04 24.50
N TYR A 346 -1.68 14.81 25.80
CA TYR A 346 -1.02 13.62 26.34
C TYR A 346 -1.96 12.40 26.52
N ASN A 347 -3.24 12.53 26.16
CA ASN A 347 -4.20 11.42 26.13
C ASN A 347 -3.95 10.52 24.90
N ARG A 348 -2.78 9.87 24.85
CA ARG A 348 -2.35 9.02 23.72
C ARG A 348 -2.82 7.57 23.80
#